data_AF-A0A199P0C1-F1
#
_entry.id   AF-A0A199P0C1-F1
#
_cell.length_a   1.000
_cell.length_b   1.000
_cell.length_c   1.000
_cell.angle_alpha   90.00
_cell.angle_beta   90.00
_cell.angle_gamma   90.00
#
_symmetry.space_group_name_H-M   'P 1'
#
loop_
_entity.id
_entity.type
_entity.pdbx_description
1 polymer ?
#
loop_
_entity_poly.entity_id
_entity_poly.type
_entity_poly.pdbx_seq_one_letter_code
_entity_poly.pdbx_strand_id
1 'polypeptide(L)'
;MRQYPAYRHAVESVMQQYESSLRTKCASIQPDWDKASAHVAEEPTLDDQGRIVKAIWVDTVPGTACGQQRRYNAITIFNDGEPNVLPLFPGESESNPLLQRDTVPYVASALTAQGVLPKDCRIDVLETQLPDGHPPKHEPWDERWRADACGKQYWAKVRYIPDATGTTISVSPKDVTPLK
;
A
#
# COMPACT_ATOMS: atom_id res chain seq x y z
N MET A 1 -15.17 4.83 -16.43
CA MET A 1 -15.23 5.10 -14.97
C MET A 1 -13.97 5.79 -14.45
N ARG A 2 -12.75 5.26 -14.68
CA ARG A 2 -11.49 5.85 -14.17
C ARG A 2 -11.13 7.26 -14.64
N GLN A 3 -11.69 7.71 -15.76
CA GLN A 3 -11.57 9.10 -16.24
C GLN A 3 -12.66 10.03 -15.68
N TYR A 4 -13.63 9.48 -14.93
CA TYR A 4 -14.74 10.26 -14.39
C TYR A 4 -14.26 11.10 -13.20
N PRO A 5 -14.54 12.42 -13.17
CA PRO A 5 -14.02 13.31 -12.12
C PRO A 5 -14.36 12.85 -10.70
N ALA A 6 -15.59 12.37 -10.46
CA ALA A 6 -16.00 11.92 -9.13
C ALA A 6 -15.21 10.68 -8.65
N TYR A 7 -14.86 9.77 -9.58
CA TYR A 7 -14.04 8.61 -9.25
C TYR A 7 -12.62 9.04 -8.86
N ARG A 8 -12.00 9.89 -9.67
CA ARG A 8 -10.66 10.42 -9.37
C ARG A 8 -10.64 11.14 -8.03
N HIS A 9 -11.65 11.94 -7.74
CA HIS A 9 -11.78 12.62 -6.45
C HIS A 9 -11.85 11.64 -5.27
N ALA A 10 -12.57 10.51 -5.40
CA ALA A 10 -12.62 9.49 -4.37
C ALA A 10 -11.24 8.83 -4.15
N VAL A 11 -10.51 8.53 -5.23
CA VAL A 11 -9.14 8.00 -5.15
C VAL A 11 -8.18 9.02 -4.53
N GLU A 12 -8.22 10.28 -4.95
CA GLU A 12 -7.42 11.36 -4.34
C GLU A 12 -7.71 11.51 -2.85
N SER A 13 -8.98 11.38 -2.44
CA SER A 13 -9.38 11.53 -1.05
C SER A 13 -8.72 10.50 -0.14
N VAL A 14 -8.63 9.24 -0.57
CA VAL A 14 -7.94 8.21 0.23
C VAL A 14 -6.43 8.38 0.24
N MET A 15 -5.83 8.88 -0.85
CA MET A 15 -4.41 9.22 -0.90
C MET A 15 -4.09 10.38 0.04
N GLN A 16 -4.93 11.41 0.05
CA GLN A 16 -4.83 12.53 0.98
C GLN A 16 -5.04 12.07 2.44
N GLN A 17 -5.98 11.16 2.69
CA GLN A 17 -6.19 10.58 4.02
C GLN A 17 -4.94 9.82 4.48
N TYR A 18 -4.32 9.04 3.61
CA TYR A 18 -3.07 8.35 3.91
C TYR A 18 -1.96 9.34 4.27
N GLU A 19 -1.71 10.40 3.49
CA GLU A 19 -0.72 11.43 3.80
C GLU A 19 -1.02 12.19 5.11
N SER A 20 -2.31 12.42 5.39
CA SER A 20 -2.76 13.02 6.65
C SER A 20 -2.54 12.09 7.86
N SER A 21 -2.46 10.77 7.62
CA SER A 21 -2.19 9.77 8.64
C SER A 21 -0.71 9.69 9.02
N LEU A 22 0.20 10.09 8.11
CA LEU A 22 1.64 10.10 8.35
C LEU A 22 2.03 11.16 9.39
N ARG A 23 3.21 11.04 10.00
CA ARG A 23 3.71 12.05 10.96
C ARG A 23 4.00 13.40 10.31
N THR A 24 4.35 13.42 9.02
CA THR A 24 4.57 14.65 8.25
C THR A 24 3.29 15.47 8.07
N LYS A 25 2.11 14.82 8.08
CA LYS A 25 0.78 15.43 7.93
C LYS A 25 0.71 16.40 6.75
N CYS A 26 1.09 15.93 5.57
CA CYS A 26 1.09 16.77 4.37
C CYS A 26 -0.30 17.32 4.08
N ALA A 27 -0.43 18.65 4.03
CA ALA A 27 -1.72 19.33 3.88
C ALA A 27 -2.40 19.09 2.53
N SER A 28 -1.62 18.77 1.49
CA SER A 28 -2.12 18.48 0.15
C SER A 28 -1.22 17.50 -0.57
N ILE A 29 -1.82 16.76 -1.50
CA ILE A 29 -1.14 15.94 -2.51
C ILE A 29 -1.28 16.57 -3.89
N GLN A 30 -0.31 16.29 -4.77
CA GLN A 30 -0.33 16.66 -6.18
C GLN A 30 -0.20 15.37 -7.01
N PRO A 31 -1.32 14.72 -7.34
CA PRO A 31 -1.32 13.50 -8.16
C PRO A 31 -1.03 13.82 -9.63
N ASP A 32 -0.20 13.00 -10.25
CA ASP A 32 0.11 13.01 -11.69
C ASP A 32 -0.75 11.96 -12.40
N TRP A 33 -2.00 12.35 -12.67
CA TRP A 33 -2.98 11.48 -13.33
C TRP A 33 -2.62 11.11 -14.77
N ASP A 34 -1.74 11.87 -15.42
CA ASP A 34 -1.27 11.57 -16.77
C ASP A 34 -0.33 10.35 -16.80
N LYS A 35 0.27 10.03 -15.65
CA LYS A 35 1.11 8.83 -15.44
C LYS A 35 0.42 7.76 -14.58
N ALA A 36 -0.86 7.94 -14.27
CA ALA A 36 -1.61 6.95 -13.53
C ALA A 36 -1.75 5.66 -14.34
N SER A 37 -1.57 4.53 -13.69
CA SER A 37 -1.86 3.20 -14.22
C SER A 37 -2.88 2.51 -13.33
N ALA A 38 -3.53 1.47 -13.86
CA ALA A 38 -4.45 0.69 -13.05
C ALA A 38 -4.52 -0.75 -13.53
N HIS A 39 -4.61 -1.65 -12.56
CA HIS A 39 -4.68 -3.09 -12.71
C HIS A 39 -6.06 -3.60 -12.28
N VAL A 40 -6.63 -4.51 -13.06
CA VAL A 40 -7.87 -5.22 -12.72
C VAL A 40 -7.49 -6.51 -12.00
N ALA A 41 -7.68 -6.53 -10.68
CA ALA A 41 -7.40 -7.70 -9.84
C ALA A 41 -8.55 -8.71 -9.88
N GLU A 42 -9.79 -8.22 -10.02
CA GLU A 42 -10.97 -9.04 -10.29
C GLU A 42 -11.80 -8.40 -11.40
N GLU A 43 -12.08 -9.19 -12.45
CA GLU A 43 -12.83 -8.75 -13.62
C GLU A 43 -14.26 -8.32 -13.26
N PRO A 44 -14.81 -7.29 -13.92
CA PRO A 44 -16.16 -6.82 -13.62
C PRO A 44 -17.25 -7.83 -13.95
N THR A 45 -18.09 -8.13 -12.97
CA THR A 45 -19.41 -8.74 -13.18
C THR A 45 -20.44 -7.63 -13.33
N LEU A 46 -21.30 -7.74 -14.34
CA LEU A 46 -22.37 -6.78 -14.62
C LEU A 46 -23.75 -7.37 -14.28
N ASP A 47 -24.69 -6.53 -13.84
CA ASP A 47 -26.11 -6.89 -13.79
C ASP A 47 -26.81 -6.73 -15.16
N ASP A 48 -28.10 -7.07 -15.21
CA ASP A 48 -28.94 -6.96 -16.43
C ASP A 48 -29.04 -5.54 -17.00
N GLN A 49 -28.66 -4.54 -16.21
CA GLN A 49 -28.66 -3.11 -16.58
C GLN A 49 -27.27 -2.63 -17.01
N GLY A 50 -26.28 -3.53 -17.04
CA GLY A 50 -24.89 -3.22 -17.40
C GLY A 50 -24.11 -2.51 -16.29
N ARG A 51 -24.60 -2.51 -15.05
CA ARG A 51 -23.91 -1.90 -13.90
C ARG A 51 -22.94 -2.90 -13.30
N ILE A 52 -21.75 -2.43 -12.93
CA ILE A 52 -20.75 -3.25 -12.24
C ILE A 52 -21.30 -3.60 -10.86
N VAL A 53 -21.49 -4.88 -10.57
CA VAL A 53 -21.91 -5.38 -9.25
C VAL A 53 -20.75 -5.97 -8.45
N LYS A 54 -19.72 -6.46 -9.14
CA LYS A 54 -18.51 -6.99 -8.52
C LYS A 54 -17.29 -6.68 -9.38
N ALA A 55 -16.23 -6.16 -8.77
CA ALA A 55 -14.94 -5.92 -9.41
C ALA A 55 -13.92 -5.50 -8.35
N ILE A 56 -12.63 -5.71 -8.64
CA ILE A 56 -11.54 -5.15 -7.82
C ILE A 56 -10.53 -4.50 -8.75
N TRP A 57 -10.30 -3.21 -8.56
CA TRP A 57 -9.31 -2.43 -9.30
C TRP A 57 -8.27 -1.86 -8.34
N VAL A 58 -7.02 -1.80 -8.80
CA VAL A 58 -5.94 -1.12 -8.09
C VAL A 58 -5.44 -0.01 -8.98
N ASP A 59 -5.58 1.24 -8.53
CA ASP A 59 -5.00 2.41 -9.19
C ASP A 59 -3.64 2.73 -8.56
N THR A 60 -2.66 2.98 -9.41
CA THR A 60 -1.33 3.45 -9.04
C THR A 60 -1.14 4.84 -9.66
N VAL A 61 -0.99 5.85 -8.80
CA VAL A 61 -0.90 7.25 -9.21
C VAL A 61 0.39 7.85 -8.66
N PRO A 62 1.38 8.15 -9.52
CA PRO A 62 2.53 8.94 -9.12
C PRO A 62 2.08 10.31 -8.60
N GLY A 63 2.81 10.89 -7.65
CA GLY A 63 2.46 12.20 -7.14
C GLY A 63 3.48 12.76 -6.16
N THR A 64 3.22 13.98 -5.73
CA THR A 64 4.08 14.69 -4.76
C THR A 64 3.30 15.08 -3.52
N ALA A 65 3.90 14.90 -2.34
CA ALA A 65 3.41 15.46 -1.08
C ALA A 65 4.59 15.94 -0.22
N CYS A 66 4.50 17.16 0.32
CA CYS A 66 5.59 17.81 1.06
C CYS A 66 6.96 17.78 0.32
N GLY A 67 6.95 17.93 -1.01
CA GLY A 67 8.15 17.86 -1.83
C GLY A 67 8.75 16.45 -2.02
N GLN A 68 8.11 15.41 -1.49
CA GLN A 68 8.51 14.02 -1.69
C GLN A 68 7.71 13.39 -2.82
N GLN A 69 8.40 12.74 -3.75
CA GLN A 69 7.77 11.90 -4.76
C GLN A 69 7.29 10.60 -4.13
N ARG A 70 6.07 10.19 -4.50
CA ARG A 70 5.38 8.99 -4.02
C ARG A 70 4.71 8.30 -5.19
N ARG A 71 4.56 6.98 -5.08
CA ARG A 71 3.71 6.19 -5.97
C ARG A 71 2.51 5.71 -5.16
N TYR A 72 1.44 6.49 -5.15
CA TYR A 72 0.26 6.19 -4.36
C TYR A 72 -0.53 5.04 -4.94
N ASN A 73 -1.08 4.20 -4.07
CA ASN A 73 -1.92 3.09 -4.47
C ASN A 73 -3.29 3.21 -3.78
N ALA A 74 -4.35 2.96 -4.53
CA ALA A 74 -5.71 2.86 -4.01
C ALA A 74 -6.38 1.62 -4.60
N ILE A 75 -7.15 0.92 -3.78
CA ILE A 75 -7.97 -0.21 -4.24
C ILE A 75 -9.43 0.23 -4.26
N THR A 76 -10.11 -0.03 -5.36
CA THR A 76 -11.56 0.12 -5.47
C THR A 76 -12.18 -1.27 -5.52
N ILE A 77 -13.03 -1.56 -4.54
CA ILE A 77 -13.77 -2.81 -4.43
C ILE A 77 -15.24 -2.50 -4.71
N PHE A 78 -15.81 -3.16 -5.72
CA PHE A 78 -17.25 -3.14 -5.96
C PHE A 78 -17.85 -4.38 -5.33
N ASN A 79 -18.81 -4.16 -4.44
CA ASN A 79 -19.64 -5.22 -3.88
C ASN A 79 -21.09 -4.75 -3.91
N ASP A 80 -21.97 -5.51 -4.55
CA ASP A 80 -23.38 -5.16 -4.77
C ASP A 80 -23.60 -3.80 -5.46
N GLY A 81 -22.64 -3.39 -6.30
CA GLY A 81 -22.71 -2.18 -7.10
C GLY A 81 -22.22 -0.90 -6.43
N GLU A 82 -21.86 -0.95 -5.15
CA GLU A 82 -21.29 0.18 -4.43
C GLU A 82 -19.75 0.13 -4.44
N PRO A 83 -19.07 1.16 -4.98
CA PRO A 83 -17.62 1.22 -4.91
C PRO A 83 -17.16 1.66 -3.51
N ASN A 84 -16.28 0.86 -2.91
CA ASN A 84 -15.52 1.23 -1.72
C ASN A 84 -14.06 1.45 -2.11
N VAL A 85 -13.54 2.65 -1.87
CA VAL A 85 -12.15 3.01 -2.18
C VAL A 85 -11.35 3.01 -0.88
N LEU A 86 -10.25 2.27 -0.85
CA LEU A 86 -9.37 2.15 0.32
C LEU A 86 -7.93 2.51 -0.07
N PRO A 87 -7.18 3.17 0.82
CA PRO A 87 -5.77 3.41 0.57
C PRO A 87 -4.97 2.11 0.71
N LEU A 88 -3.95 1.97 -0.14
CA LEU A 88 -2.86 1.01 0.03
C LEU A 88 -1.56 1.77 0.33
N PHE A 89 -0.56 1.08 0.85
CA PHE A 89 0.75 1.69 1.01
C PHE A 89 1.36 2.05 -0.35
N PRO A 90 2.09 3.17 -0.44
CA PRO A 90 2.77 3.56 -1.65
C PRO A 90 3.75 2.48 -2.12
N GLY A 91 3.98 2.39 -3.42
CA GLY A 91 4.97 1.48 -4.00
C GLY A 91 4.35 0.33 -4.80
N GLU A 92 4.83 -0.88 -4.55
CA GLU A 92 4.68 -2.05 -5.44
C GLU A 92 4.14 -3.29 -4.72
N SER A 93 3.65 -3.17 -3.48
CA SER A 93 3.20 -4.33 -2.69
C SER A 93 2.14 -5.18 -3.40
N GLU A 94 2.29 -6.51 -3.31
CA GLU A 94 1.28 -7.50 -3.73
C GLU A 94 0.27 -7.82 -2.63
N SER A 95 0.55 -7.33 -1.43
CA SER A 95 -0.28 -7.59 -0.27
C SER A 95 -1.60 -6.81 -0.40
N ASN A 96 -2.72 -7.49 -0.13
CA ASN A 96 -4.02 -6.82 -0.05
C ASN A 96 -4.08 -5.87 1.17
N PRO A 97 -5.11 -4.99 1.30
CA PRO A 97 -5.17 -4.01 2.40
C PRO A 97 -5.05 -4.62 3.80
N LEU A 98 -5.65 -5.79 4.02
CA LEU A 98 -5.63 -6.47 5.31
C LEU A 98 -4.23 -6.96 5.64
N LEU A 99 -3.58 -7.64 4.68
CA LEU A 99 -2.22 -8.16 4.84
C LEU A 99 -1.20 -7.03 5.01
N GLN A 100 -1.38 -5.89 4.31
CA GLN A 100 -0.55 -4.72 4.51
C GLN A 100 -0.69 -4.16 5.93
N ARG A 101 -1.92 -3.97 6.41
CA ARG A 101 -2.18 -3.50 7.78
C ARG A 101 -1.54 -4.43 8.81
N ASP A 102 -1.72 -5.74 8.64
CA ASP A 102 -1.23 -6.76 9.57
C ASP A 102 0.30 -6.88 9.55
N THR A 103 0.97 -6.42 8.48
CA THR A 103 2.44 -6.41 8.35
C THR A 103 3.11 -5.30 9.16
N VAL A 104 2.47 -4.14 9.33
CA VAL A 104 2.99 -2.98 10.09
C VAL A 104 3.55 -3.37 11.47
N PRO A 105 2.84 -4.12 12.34
CA PRO A 105 3.38 -4.51 13.65
C PRO A 105 4.60 -5.43 13.56
N TYR A 106 4.75 -6.25 12.52
CA TYR A 106 5.95 -7.08 12.33
C TYR A 106 7.17 -6.24 11.98
N VAL A 107 7.00 -5.25 11.09
CA VAL A 107 8.05 -4.27 10.76
C VAL A 107 8.44 -3.47 12.00
N ALA A 108 7.47 -2.98 12.78
CA ALA A 108 7.73 -2.25 14.02
C ALA A 108 8.45 -3.12 15.06
N SER A 109 8.07 -4.40 15.20
CA SER A 109 8.72 -5.34 16.11
C SER A 109 10.17 -5.61 15.72
N ALA A 110 10.45 -5.77 14.42
CA ALA A 110 11.82 -5.95 13.92
C ALA A 110 12.71 -4.72 14.18
N LEU A 111 12.17 -3.51 13.96
CA LEU A 111 12.86 -2.25 14.30
C LEU A 111 13.09 -2.10 15.81
N THR A 112 12.14 -2.52 16.63
CA THR A 112 12.27 -2.54 18.10
C THR A 112 13.37 -3.49 18.55
N ALA A 113 13.41 -4.71 18.01
CA ALA A 113 14.43 -5.71 18.32
C ALA A 113 15.85 -5.29 17.87
N GLN A 114 15.94 -4.48 16.81
CA GLN A 114 17.18 -3.81 16.37
C GLN A 114 17.60 -2.63 17.27
N GLY A 115 16.76 -2.20 18.21
CA GLY A 115 17.02 -1.05 19.07
C GLY A 115 16.94 0.31 18.35
N VAL A 116 16.28 0.37 17.19
CA VAL A 116 16.20 1.57 16.36
C VAL A 116 14.84 2.26 16.37
N LEU A 117 13.80 1.60 16.89
CA LEU A 117 12.49 2.22 17.12
C LEU A 117 12.43 2.79 18.56
N PRO A 118 12.35 4.13 18.74
CA PRO A 118 12.18 4.71 20.06
C PRO A 118 10.88 4.25 20.73
N LYS A 119 10.86 4.29 22.06
CA LYS A 119 9.63 4.07 22.84
C LYS A 119 8.57 5.09 22.40
N ASP A 120 7.31 4.63 22.30
CA ASP A 120 6.15 5.43 21.88
C ASP A 120 6.21 5.97 20.43
N CYS A 121 7.18 5.52 19.63
CA CYS A 121 7.25 5.82 18.21
C CYS A 121 6.38 4.86 17.40
N ARG A 122 5.47 5.41 16.57
CA ARG A 122 4.84 4.64 15.49
C ARG A 122 5.69 4.74 14.22
N ILE A 123 5.64 3.71 13.39
CA ILE A 123 6.27 3.74 12.07
C ILE A 123 5.32 4.30 11.02
N ASP A 124 5.87 5.00 10.05
CA ASP A 124 5.16 5.40 8.83
C ASP A 124 5.73 4.57 7.67
N VAL A 125 4.91 3.77 6.98
CA VAL A 125 5.34 3.02 5.80
C VAL A 125 5.31 3.96 4.61
N LEU A 126 6.46 4.26 4.02
CA LEU A 126 6.66 5.31 3.02
C LEU A 126 6.67 4.80 1.57
N GLU A 127 7.07 3.54 1.38
CA GLU A 127 7.19 2.88 0.09
C GLU A 127 7.31 1.35 0.28
N THR A 128 6.78 0.60 -0.66
CA THR A 128 6.91 -0.86 -0.77
C THR A 128 7.53 -1.21 -2.13
N GLN A 129 8.34 -2.27 -2.19
CA GLN A 129 9.01 -2.72 -3.40
C GLN A 129 8.95 -4.25 -3.51
N LEU A 130 8.88 -4.74 -4.74
CA LEU A 130 9.02 -6.16 -5.08
C LEU A 130 10.42 -6.39 -5.68
N PRO A 131 11.45 -6.69 -4.86
CA PRO A 131 12.82 -6.83 -5.36
C PRO A 131 12.96 -7.91 -6.43
N ASP A 132 12.12 -8.95 -6.37
CA ASP A 132 12.13 -10.10 -7.28
C ASP A 132 10.98 -10.03 -8.31
N GLY A 133 10.27 -8.91 -8.38
CA GLY A 133 9.09 -8.72 -9.24
C GLY A 133 7.82 -9.38 -8.69
N HIS A 134 6.78 -9.44 -9.54
CA HIS A 134 5.49 -10.02 -9.16
C HIS A 134 5.61 -11.54 -8.97
N PRO A 135 5.24 -12.09 -7.81
CA PRO A 135 5.32 -13.51 -7.53
C PRO A 135 4.21 -14.28 -8.25
N PRO A 136 4.41 -15.57 -8.53
CA PRO A 136 3.33 -16.45 -8.92
C PRO A 136 2.27 -16.56 -7.83
N LYS A 137 1.01 -16.82 -8.22
CA LYS A 137 -0.09 -17.00 -7.25
C LYS A 137 0.23 -18.16 -6.29
N HIS A 138 0.01 -17.93 -5.00
CA HIS A 138 0.21 -18.89 -3.92
C HIS A 138 1.65 -19.33 -3.67
N GLU A 139 2.65 -18.66 -4.25
CA GLU A 139 4.05 -18.88 -3.88
C GLU A 139 4.51 -17.90 -2.81
N PRO A 140 5.46 -18.26 -1.93
CA PRO A 140 6.08 -17.33 -1.02
C PRO A 140 6.82 -16.22 -1.77
N TRP A 141 6.74 -14.98 -1.27
CA TRP A 141 7.40 -13.84 -1.89
C TRP A 141 8.02 -12.91 -0.85
N ASP A 142 8.94 -12.07 -1.32
CA ASP A 142 9.60 -11.07 -0.51
C ASP A 142 9.20 -9.67 -0.97
N GLU A 143 8.94 -8.78 -0.03
CA GLU A 143 8.79 -7.34 -0.25
C GLU A 143 9.86 -6.57 0.55
N ARG A 144 10.16 -5.35 0.12
CA ARG A 144 10.95 -4.39 0.90
C ARG A 144 10.09 -3.19 1.25
N TRP A 145 10.03 -2.88 2.53
CA TRP A 145 9.21 -1.82 3.07
C TRP A 145 10.11 -0.72 3.61
N ARG A 146 10.00 0.49 3.05
CA ARG A 146 10.65 1.68 3.58
C ARG A 146 9.80 2.23 4.69
N ALA A 147 10.29 2.15 5.93
CA ALA A 147 9.61 2.68 7.10
C ALA A 147 10.37 3.88 7.65
N ASP A 148 9.66 4.94 8.00
CA ASP A 148 10.17 6.02 8.85
C ASP A 148 9.87 5.71 10.31
N ALA A 149 10.92 5.52 11.09
CA ALA A 149 10.90 5.35 12.53
C ALA A 149 11.35 6.66 13.19
N CYS A 150 10.42 7.57 13.39
CA CYS A 150 10.66 8.85 14.07
C CYS A 150 11.74 9.74 13.43
N GLY A 151 11.76 9.83 12.09
CA GLY A 151 12.68 10.67 11.32
C GLY A 151 13.94 9.94 10.83
N LYS A 152 14.08 8.65 11.16
CA LYS A 152 15.10 7.77 10.59
C LYS A 152 14.43 6.75 9.69
N GLN A 153 14.94 6.61 8.48
CA GLN A 153 14.35 5.71 7.48
C GLN A 153 15.12 4.40 7.40
N TYR A 154 14.39 3.31 7.27
CA TYR A 154 14.91 1.96 7.18
C TYR A 154 14.21 1.18 6.09
N TRP A 155 14.94 0.31 5.41
CA TRP A 155 14.36 -0.78 4.64
C TRP A 155 14.23 -2.02 5.51
N ALA A 156 13.02 -2.58 5.59
CA ALA A 156 12.75 -3.88 6.19
C ALA A 156 12.37 -4.88 5.10
N LYS A 157 13.00 -6.05 5.10
CA LYS A 157 12.57 -7.18 4.26
C LYS A 157 11.39 -7.88 4.93
N VAL A 158 10.27 -8.00 4.21
CA VAL A 158 9.09 -8.75 4.63
C VAL A 158 8.99 -9.99 3.76
N ARG A 159 8.86 -11.16 4.38
CA ARG A 159 8.59 -12.42 3.68
C ARG A 159 7.18 -12.88 3.98
N TYR A 160 6.43 -13.15 2.92
CA TYR A 160 5.09 -13.71 2.98
C TYR A 160 5.12 -15.16 2.55
N ILE A 161 4.44 -16.02 3.33
CA ILE A 161 4.35 -17.45 3.06
C ILE A 161 2.86 -17.81 3.08
N PRO A 162 2.20 -17.86 1.90
CA PRO A 162 0.80 -18.27 1.82
C PRO A 162 0.67 -19.77 2.14
N ASP A 163 -0.37 -20.12 2.88
CA ASP A 163 -0.74 -21.50 3.21
C ASP A 163 -2.27 -21.68 3.18
N ALA A 164 -2.75 -22.87 3.52
CA ALA A 164 -4.17 -23.20 3.49
C ALA A 164 -5.03 -22.40 4.49
N THR A 165 -4.42 -21.76 5.48
CA THR A 165 -5.09 -21.00 6.55
C THR A 165 -4.96 -19.48 6.40
N GLY A 166 -4.07 -19.02 5.52
CA GLY A 166 -3.85 -17.59 5.30
C GLY A 166 -2.46 -17.30 4.77
N THR A 167 -1.85 -16.22 5.24
CA THR A 167 -0.48 -15.85 4.88
C THR A 167 0.31 -15.55 6.15
N THR A 168 1.38 -16.32 6.36
CA THR A 168 2.33 -16.06 7.43
C THR A 168 3.22 -14.88 7.05
N ILE A 169 3.38 -13.92 7.95
CA ILE A 169 4.25 -12.74 7.80
C ILE A 169 5.53 -12.98 8.61
N SER A 170 6.69 -12.78 7.99
CA SER A 170 7.99 -12.88 8.65
C SER A 170 8.84 -11.65 8.35
N VAL A 171 9.33 -10.99 9.40
CA VAL A 171 10.27 -9.87 9.32
C VAL A 171 11.40 -10.13 10.30
N SER A 172 12.61 -10.34 9.78
CA SER A 172 13.79 -10.55 10.60
C SER A 172 14.41 -9.21 11.00
N PRO A 173 14.76 -8.99 12.28
CA PRO A 173 15.51 -7.80 12.68
C PRO A 173 16.80 -7.64 11.87
N LYS A 174 17.49 -8.75 11.52
CA LYS A 174 18.76 -8.71 10.77
C LYS A 174 18.62 -8.14 9.35
N ASP A 175 17.41 -8.17 8.80
CA ASP A 175 17.11 -7.68 7.45
C ASP A 175 16.55 -6.26 7.44
N VAL A 176 16.64 -5.57 8.59
CA VAL A 176 16.39 -4.13 8.71
C VAL A 176 17.71 -3.39 8.47
N THR A 177 17.71 -2.50 7.48
CA THR A 177 18.90 -1.72 7.11
C THR A 177 18.58 -0.23 7.04
N PRO A 178 19.46 0.67 7.52
CA PRO A 178 19.27 2.11 7.35
C PRO A 178 19.19 2.50 5.87
N LEU A 179 18.33 3.46 5.54
CA LEU A 179 18.39 4.13 4.24
C LEU A 179 19.69 4.96 4.20
N LYS A 180 20.54 4.68 3.21
CA LYS A 180 21.79 5.43 2.99
C LYS A 180 21.53 6.82 2.44
#